data_AF-A0A9D6N1G3-F1
#
_entry.id   AF-A0A9D6N1G3-F1
#
_cell.length_a   1.000
_cell.length_b   1.000
_cell.length_c   1.000
_cell.angle_alpha   90.00
_cell.angle_beta   90.00
_cell.angle_gamma   90.00
#
_symmetry.space_group_name_H-M   'P 1'
#
loop_
_entity.id
_entity.type
_entity.pdbx_description
1 polymer ?
#
loop_
_entity_poly.entity_id
_entity_poly.type
_entity_poly.pdbx_seq_one_letter_code
_entity_poly.pdbx_strand_id
1 'polypeptide(L)'
;MAVLPAVFLAASRARLQVVVVGDPRQLPSILSSRNPVAKKIMGRSIFEVTVPDPCGSALVSMLDTQYRMAPEIGRLVSGLFYQGGLKNAEATEELGPKTAREPFPGRGVAVVDLAGKSRCQRAPNSKSRFNEESARVAVAIAIFAYRAVADDLYSQRGRPLHLGQAAGMGGYVANPSAFERFQRDVKDVRLAR
;
A
#
# COMPACT_ATOMS: atom_id res chain seq x y z
N MET A 1 3.31 12.26 -7.06
CA MET A 1 2.23 13.27 -7.13
C MET A 1 2.89 14.63 -7.28
N ALA A 2 2.51 15.40 -8.28
CA ALA A 2 2.96 16.79 -8.44
C ALA A 2 1.81 17.61 -9.01
N VAL A 3 1.65 18.85 -8.54
CA VAL A 3 0.67 19.79 -9.13
C VAL A 3 1.20 20.31 -10.46
N LEU A 4 0.30 20.61 -11.41
CA LEU A 4 0.67 21.05 -12.76
C LEU A 4 1.67 22.22 -12.80
N PRO A 5 1.57 23.27 -11.93
CA PRO A 5 2.57 24.33 -11.92
C PRO A 5 3.98 23.85 -11.59
N ALA A 6 4.12 22.86 -10.71
CA ALA A 6 5.43 22.29 -10.37
C ALA A 6 5.99 21.47 -11.55
N VAL A 7 5.13 20.71 -12.24
CA VAL A 7 5.51 19.98 -13.46
C VAL A 7 5.94 20.97 -14.55
N PHE A 8 5.20 22.05 -14.76
CA PHE A 8 5.53 23.09 -15.74
C PHE A 8 6.87 23.76 -15.43
N LEU A 9 7.10 24.12 -14.17
CA LEU A 9 8.37 24.71 -13.75
C LEU A 9 9.55 23.76 -14.04
N ALA A 10 9.44 22.48 -13.69
CA ALA A 10 10.46 21.48 -13.98
C ALA A 10 10.68 21.30 -15.50
N ALA A 11 9.59 21.21 -16.26
CA ALA A 11 9.62 21.06 -17.71
C ALA A 11 10.28 22.27 -18.40
N SER A 12 10.07 23.50 -17.91
CA SER A 12 10.69 24.72 -18.46
C SER A 12 12.21 24.73 -18.40
N ARG A 13 12.83 23.84 -17.61
CA ARG A 13 14.28 23.70 -17.48
C ARG A 13 14.86 22.60 -18.36
N ALA A 14 14.02 21.77 -18.97
CA ALA A 14 14.47 20.73 -19.89
C ALA A 14 14.89 21.36 -21.23
N ARG A 15 15.99 20.87 -21.81
CA ARG A 15 16.51 21.34 -23.11
C ARG A 15 16.12 20.46 -24.29
N LEU A 16 15.83 19.19 -24.04
CA LEU A 16 15.64 18.18 -25.09
C LEU A 16 14.36 17.36 -24.90
N GLN A 17 14.18 16.78 -23.72
CA GLN A 17 13.06 15.87 -23.47
C GLN A 17 12.58 15.97 -22.01
N VAL A 18 11.28 15.75 -21.82
CA VAL A 18 10.66 15.59 -20.50
C VAL A 18 10.01 14.21 -20.45
N VAL A 19 10.38 13.42 -19.45
CA VAL A 19 9.75 12.13 -19.16
C VAL A 19 9.01 12.24 -17.84
N VAL A 20 7.74 11.87 -17.84
CA VAL A 20 6.90 11.94 -16.63
C VAL A 20 6.50 10.54 -16.22
N VAL A 21 6.87 10.16 -14.98
CA VAL A 21 6.58 8.83 -14.42
C VAL A 21 5.54 8.96 -13.32
N GLY A 22 4.47 8.20 -13.45
CA GLY A 22 3.40 8.15 -12.48
C GLY A 22 2.33 7.15 -12.89
N ASP A 23 1.25 7.14 -12.14
CA ASP A 23 0.16 6.20 -12.31
C ASP A 23 -1.16 6.99 -12.20
N PRO A 24 -1.96 7.07 -13.28
CA PRO A 24 -3.22 7.81 -13.28
C PRO A 24 -4.31 7.15 -12.41
N ARG A 25 -4.14 5.89 -12.00
CA ARG A 25 -5.07 5.18 -11.11
C ARG A 25 -4.74 5.36 -9.63
N GLN A 26 -3.59 5.93 -9.29
CA GLN A 26 -3.19 6.24 -7.92
C GLN A 26 -3.65 7.64 -7.47
N LEU A 27 -3.39 7.96 -6.19
CA LEU A 27 -3.85 9.21 -5.58
C LEU A 27 -3.36 10.45 -6.35
N PRO A 28 -4.24 11.42 -6.63
CA PRO A 28 -3.88 12.73 -7.17
C PRO A 28 -3.31 13.64 -6.08
N SER A 29 -2.67 14.74 -6.48
CA SER A 29 -2.12 15.73 -5.56
C SER A 29 -3.15 16.21 -4.51
N ILE A 30 -2.76 16.21 -3.23
CA ILE A 30 -3.63 16.62 -2.12
C ILE A 30 -3.76 18.15 -2.14
N LEU A 31 -5.01 18.64 -2.20
CA LEU A 31 -5.33 20.06 -2.15
C LEU A 31 -6.20 20.38 -0.93
N SER A 32 -5.67 21.20 -0.02
CA SER A 32 -6.41 21.68 1.16
C SER A 32 -7.41 22.79 0.83
N SER A 33 -7.23 23.48 -0.30
CA SER A 33 -8.11 24.59 -0.69
C SER A 33 -9.50 24.10 -1.12
N ARG A 34 -10.54 24.80 -0.66
CA ARG A 34 -11.93 24.57 -1.08
C ARG A 34 -12.31 25.38 -2.31
N ASN A 35 -11.45 26.29 -2.77
CA ASN A 35 -11.74 27.13 -3.94
C ASN A 35 -11.89 26.24 -5.21
N PRO A 36 -13.04 26.30 -5.92
CA PRO A 36 -13.28 25.48 -7.11
C PRO A 36 -12.25 25.71 -8.22
N VAL A 37 -11.80 26.96 -8.41
CA VAL A 37 -10.79 27.33 -9.40
C VAL A 37 -9.46 26.68 -9.06
N ALA A 38 -9.05 26.75 -7.79
CA ALA A 38 -7.82 26.11 -7.33
C ALA A 38 -7.85 24.59 -7.55
N LYS A 39 -8.98 23.93 -7.28
CA LYS A 39 -9.15 22.49 -7.55
C LYS A 39 -9.10 22.18 -9.04
N LYS A 40 -9.76 22.97 -9.89
CA LYS A 40 -9.77 22.76 -11.34
C LYS A 40 -8.38 22.90 -11.95
N ILE A 41 -7.58 23.86 -11.47
CA ILE A 41 -6.26 24.15 -12.01
C ILE A 41 -5.18 23.21 -11.43
N MET A 42 -5.20 22.96 -10.12
CA MET A 42 -4.10 22.24 -9.45
C MET A 42 -4.43 20.78 -9.12
N GLY A 43 -5.71 20.39 -9.17
CA GLY A 43 -6.17 19.08 -8.71
C GLY A 43 -6.14 17.99 -9.77
N ARG A 44 -5.82 18.37 -11.00
CA ARG A 44 -5.71 17.43 -12.14
C ARG A 44 -4.29 16.89 -12.22
N SER A 45 -4.18 15.59 -12.51
CA SER A 45 -2.88 15.00 -12.82
C SER A 45 -2.40 15.44 -14.22
N ILE A 46 -1.09 15.32 -14.45
CA ILE A 46 -0.51 15.57 -15.78
C ILE A 46 -1.10 14.63 -16.83
N PHE A 47 -1.37 13.38 -16.48
CA PHE A 47 -1.96 12.38 -17.39
C PHE A 47 -3.36 12.80 -17.84
N GLU A 48 -4.19 13.34 -16.94
CA GLU A 48 -5.54 13.85 -17.28
C GLU A 48 -5.55 15.08 -18.18
N VAL A 49 -4.45 15.84 -18.24
CA VAL A 49 -4.38 17.04 -19.11
C VAL A 49 -3.68 16.75 -20.43
N THR A 50 -2.75 15.80 -20.47
CA THR A 50 -2.00 15.48 -21.69
C THR A 50 -2.68 14.41 -22.53
N VAL A 51 -3.42 13.48 -21.92
CA VAL A 51 -4.01 12.36 -22.65
C VAL A 51 -5.42 12.04 -22.12
N PRO A 52 -6.48 12.18 -22.94
CA PRO A 52 -7.85 11.84 -22.54
C PRO A 52 -8.03 10.38 -22.11
N ASP A 53 -7.32 9.46 -22.78
CA ASP A 53 -7.19 8.05 -22.40
C ASP A 53 -5.71 7.66 -22.27
N PRO A 54 -5.11 7.80 -21.07
CA PRO A 54 -3.71 7.44 -20.84
C PRO A 54 -3.39 5.99 -21.15
N CYS A 55 -4.36 5.07 -21.04
CA CYS A 55 -4.10 3.65 -21.25
C CYS A 55 -4.04 3.28 -22.74
N GLY A 56 -4.67 4.06 -23.62
CA GLY A 56 -4.72 3.83 -25.08
C GLY A 56 -3.76 4.68 -25.91
N SER A 57 -2.97 5.55 -25.30
CA SER A 57 -2.14 6.52 -26.03
C SER A 57 -0.71 6.05 -26.26
N ALA A 58 -0.20 6.26 -27.47
CA ALA A 58 1.20 6.01 -27.83
C ALA A 58 2.20 6.87 -27.03
N LEU A 59 1.74 7.94 -26.37
CA LEU A 59 2.57 8.81 -25.52
C LEU A 59 2.76 8.25 -24.10
N VAL A 60 2.01 7.20 -23.74
CA VAL A 60 2.03 6.62 -22.40
C VAL A 60 2.35 5.13 -22.53
N SER A 61 3.48 4.73 -21.96
CA SER A 61 3.85 3.32 -21.88
C SER A 61 3.51 2.79 -20.49
N MET A 62 2.64 1.78 -20.43
CA MET A 62 2.33 1.07 -19.19
C MET A 62 3.44 0.06 -18.90
N LEU A 63 4.00 0.12 -17.69
CA LEU A 63 4.80 -0.97 -17.15
C LEU A 63 3.84 -2.05 -16.65
N ASP A 64 3.63 -3.07 -17.47
CA ASP A 64 2.55 -4.04 -17.32
C ASP A 64 2.88 -5.19 -16.36
N THR A 65 4.11 -5.28 -15.84
CA THR A 65 4.55 -6.40 -15.02
C THR A 65 4.87 -5.94 -13.59
N GLN A 66 4.20 -6.52 -12.60
CA GLN A 66 4.40 -6.24 -11.18
C GLN A 66 5.30 -7.30 -10.53
N TYR A 67 6.20 -6.85 -9.64
CA TYR A 67 7.20 -7.69 -8.96
C TYR A 67 7.07 -7.68 -7.44
N ARG A 68 6.04 -7.03 -6.89
CA ARG A 68 5.97 -6.63 -5.48
C ARG A 68 5.03 -7.50 -4.66
N MET A 69 3.83 -7.75 -5.16
CA MET A 69 2.74 -8.34 -4.39
C MET A 69 2.51 -9.79 -4.78
N ALA A 70 1.95 -10.58 -3.86
CA ALA A 70 1.57 -11.96 -4.15
C ALA A 70 0.58 -12.01 -5.34
N PRO A 71 0.65 -13.06 -6.18
CA PRO A 71 -0.15 -13.14 -7.41
C PRO A 71 -1.65 -12.93 -7.21
N GLU A 72 -2.21 -13.38 -6.08
CA GLU A 72 -3.62 -13.17 -5.72
C GLU A 72 -3.97 -11.67 -5.59
N ILE A 73 -3.15 -10.89 -4.88
CA ILE A 73 -3.32 -9.44 -4.74
C ILE A 73 -3.13 -8.76 -6.10
N GLY A 74 -2.12 -9.19 -6.86
CA GLY A 74 -1.83 -8.65 -8.18
C GLY A 74 -2.99 -8.83 -9.16
N ARG A 75 -3.59 -10.02 -9.21
CA ARG A 75 -4.77 -10.30 -10.03
C ARG A 75 -5.98 -9.45 -9.63
N LEU A 76 -6.23 -9.29 -8.32
CA LEU A 76 -7.31 -8.45 -7.82
C LEU A 76 -7.12 -6.98 -8.24
N VAL A 77 -5.93 -6.41 -8.01
CA VAL A 77 -5.61 -5.02 -8.39
C VAL A 77 -5.69 -4.84 -9.92
N SER A 78 -5.17 -5.80 -10.67
CA SER A 78 -5.21 -5.81 -12.14
C SER A 78 -6.64 -5.76 -12.67
N GLY A 79 -7.55 -6.58 -12.13
CA GLY A 79 -8.96 -6.59 -12.52
C GLY A 79 -9.70 -5.29 -12.16
N LEU A 80 -9.47 -4.76 -10.95
CA LEU A 80 -10.20 -3.57 -10.47
C LEU A 80 -9.76 -2.26 -11.15
N PHE A 81 -8.47 -2.08 -11.42
CA PHE A 81 -7.93 -0.77 -11.82
C PHE A 81 -7.30 -0.75 -13.23
N TYR A 82 -6.91 -1.92 -13.75
CA TYR A 82 -6.13 -2.03 -14.99
C TYR A 82 -6.76 -2.94 -16.05
N GLN A 83 -8.04 -3.31 -15.92
CA GLN A 83 -8.76 -4.14 -16.89
C GLN A 83 -8.04 -5.48 -17.21
N GLY A 84 -7.30 -6.03 -16.25
CA GLY A 84 -6.51 -7.25 -16.44
C GLY A 84 -5.12 -7.03 -17.06
N GLY A 85 -4.75 -5.80 -17.41
CA GLY A 85 -3.48 -5.48 -18.07
C GLY A 85 -2.23 -5.58 -17.19
N LEU A 86 -2.36 -5.64 -15.87
CA LEU A 86 -1.23 -5.81 -14.95
C LEU A 86 -0.95 -7.30 -14.70
N LYS A 87 0.22 -7.78 -15.13
CA LYS A 87 0.74 -9.14 -15.04
C LYS A 87 1.60 -9.33 -13.79
N ASN A 88 1.67 -10.55 -13.29
CA ASN A 88 2.58 -10.92 -12.21
C ASN A 88 3.87 -11.47 -12.79
N ALA A 89 5.01 -11.03 -12.27
CA ALA A 89 6.29 -11.66 -12.57
C ALA A 89 6.38 -13.04 -11.90
N GLU A 90 7.09 -13.97 -12.51
CA GLU A 90 7.31 -15.32 -11.98
C GLU A 90 7.92 -15.31 -10.57
N ALA A 91 8.84 -14.38 -10.29
CA ALA A 91 9.44 -14.19 -8.97
C ALA A 91 8.42 -13.91 -7.85
N THR A 92 7.18 -13.50 -8.17
CA THR A 92 6.14 -13.28 -7.16
C THR A 92 5.50 -14.57 -6.65
N GLU A 93 5.67 -15.69 -7.36
CA GLU A 93 5.21 -17.01 -6.89
C GLU A 93 5.96 -17.45 -5.62
N GLU A 94 7.21 -16.99 -5.43
CA GLU A 94 7.99 -17.19 -4.20
C GLU A 94 7.37 -16.52 -2.95
N LEU A 95 6.34 -15.68 -3.13
CA LEU A 95 5.56 -15.11 -2.02
C LEU A 95 4.50 -16.09 -1.49
N GLY A 96 4.19 -17.18 -2.20
CA GLY A 96 3.23 -18.21 -1.78
C GLY A 96 3.53 -18.83 -0.41
N PRO A 97 4.77 -19.22 -0.07
CA PRO A 97 5.12 -19.68 1.28
C PRO A 97 4.84 -18.67 2.38
N LYS A 98 4.88 -17.36 2.08
CA LYS A 98 4.53 -16.31 3.07
C LYS A 98 3.01 -16.27 3.33
N THR A 99 2.19 -16.56 2.32
CA THR A 99 0.72 -16.58 2.45
C THR A 99 0.20 -17.87 3.07
N ALA A 100 1.01 -18.93 3.16
CA ALA A 100 0.65 -20.20 3.82
C ALA A 100 0.58 -20.11 5.36
N ARG A 101 0.99 -18.98 5.96
CA ARG A 101 1.07 -18.80 7.41
C ARG A 101 -0.24 -18.29 8.00
N GLU A 102 -0.41 -18.53 9.29
CA GLU A 102 -1.40 -17.81 10.11
C GLU A 102 -1.22 -16.29 9.98
N PRO A 103 -2.28 -15.47 10.11
CA PRO A 103 -3.63 -15.83 10.59
C PRO A 103 -4.60 -16.32 9.51
N PHE A 104 -4.20 -16.35 8.23
CA PHE A 104 -5.08 -16.76 7.13
C PHE A 104 -4.31 -17.65 6.13
N PRO A 105 -4.07 -18.93 6.45
CA PRO A 105 -3.28 -19.82 5.61
C PRO A 105 -3.83 -19.92 4.18
N GLY A 106 -2.94 -19.74 3.21
CA GLY A 106 -3.22 -19.80 1.78
C GLY A 106 -3.92 -18.57 1.21
N ARG A 107 -4.10 -17.50 1.99
CA ARG A 107 -4.80 -16.27 1.57
C ARG A 107 -3.84 -15.08 1.57
N GLY A 108 -3.56 -14.53 0.39
CA GLY A 108 -2.82 -13.28 0.24
C GLY A 108 -3.65 -12.03 0.57
N VAL A 109 -4.98 -12.15 0.59
CA VAL A 109 -5.90 -11.09 0.99
C VAL A 109 -7.08 -11.65 1.79
N ALA A 110 -7.43 -10.98 2.88
CA ALA A 110 -8.59 -11.30 3.71
C ALA A 110 -9.37 -10.02 4.03
N VAL A 111 -10.70 -10.11 3.99
CA VAL A 111 -11.61 -9.05 4.41
C VAL A 111 -12.24 -9.48 5.73
N VAL A 112 -12.07 -8.66 6.77
CA VAL A 112 -12.65 -8.90 8.09
C VAL A 112 -13.83 -7.96 8.26
N ASP A 113 -15.04 -8.52 8.28
CA ASP A 113 -16.25 -7.75 8.45
C ASP A 113 -16.44 -7.36 9.93
N LEU A 114 -16.58 -6.06 10.19
CA LEU A 114 -16.80 -5.47 11.51
C LEU A 114 -18.17 -4.78 11.61
N ALA A 115 -19.09 -5.08 10.69
CA ALA A 115 -20.42 -4.50 10.67
C ALA A 115 -21.12 -4.67 12.03
N GLY A 116 -21.69 -3.57 12.53
CA GLY A 116 -22.42 -3.54 13.80
C GLY A 116 -21.57 -3.67 15.08
N LYS A 117 -20.24 -3.84 14.99
CA LYS A 117 -19.39 -4.06 16.16
C LYS A 117 -18.97 -2.77 16.88
N SER A 118 -18.81 -1.67 16.14
CA SER A 118 -18.49 -0.36 16.72
C SER A 118 -18.90 0.77 15.77
N ARG A 119 -18.74 2.01 16.22
CA ARG A 119 -18.96 3.23 15.43
C ARG A 119 -17.68 4.06 15.37
N CYS A 120 -17.48 4.76 14.27
CA CYS A 120 -16.36 5.70 14.15
C CYS A 120 -16.52 6.87 15.15
N GLN A 121 -15.47 7.13 15.91
CA GLN A 121 -15.39 8.17 16.93
C GLN A 121 -14.41 9.27 16.52
N ARG A 122 -14.42 10.39 17.24
CA ARG A 122 -13.47 11.50 17.10
C ARG A 122 -12.98 11.91 18.49
N ALA A 123 -11.68 12.09 18.62
CA ALA A 123 -11.11 12.64 19.84
C ALA A 123 -11.48 14.13 19.98
N PRO A 124 -11.62 14.66 21.22
CA PRO A 124 -11.73 16.09 21.44
C PRO A 124 -10.59 16.83 20.73
N ASN A 125 -10.93 17.92 20.03
CA ASN A 125 -9.98 18.75 19.25
C ASN A 125 -9.33 18.07 18.03
N SER A 126 -9.75 16.86 17.63
CA SER A 126 -9.29 16.22 16.40
C SER A 126 -10.34 16.25 15.30
N LYS A 127 -9.91 16.54 14.07
CA LYS A 127 -10.73 16.36 12.86
C LYS A 127 -10.66 14.93 12.31
N SER A 128 -9.68 14.14 12.75
CA SER A 128 -9.52 12.74 12.33
C SER A 128 -10.50 11.83 13.06
N ARG A 129 -10.94 10.76 12.38
CA ARG A 129 -11.81 9.73 12.92
C ARG A 129 -10.98 8.49 13.28
N PHE A 130 -11.41 7.74 14.28
CA PHE A 130 -10.86 6.43 14.60
C PHE A 130 -11.99 5.43 14.87
N ASN A 131 -11.68 4.14 14.80
CA ASN A 131 -12.58 3.06 15.17
C ASN A 131 -11.82 2.09 16.08
N GLU A 132 -12.30 1.96 17.31
CA GLU A 132 -11.64 1.17 18.35
C GLU A 132 -11.63 -0.33 18.03
N GLU A 133 -12.74 -0.87 17.52
CA GLU A 133 -12.84 -2.28 17.16
C GLU A 133 -11.92 -2.62 15.98
N SER A 134 -11.88 -1.76 14.97
CA SER A 134 -10.94 -1.92 13.85
C SER A 134 -9.50 -1.90 14.33
N ALA A 135 -9.15 -1.04 15.29
CA ALA A 135 -7.81 -1.00 15.87
C ALA A 135 -7.50 -2.27 16.66
N ARG A 136 -8.42 -2.74 17.51
CA ARG A 136 -8.28 -3.98 18.29
C ARG A 136 -8.05 -5.19 17.39
N VAL A 137 -8.89 -5.36 16.36
CA VAL A 137 -8.77 -6.47 15.42
C VAL A 137 -7.48 -6.39 14.60
N ALA A 138 -7.10 -5.20 14.12
CA ALA A 138 -5.85 -5.01 13.39
C ALA A 138 -4.62 -5.39 14.24
N VAL A 139 -4.59 -5.00 15.52
CA VAL A 139 -3.52 -5.38 16.45
C VAL A 139 -3.52 -6.89 16.72
N ALA A 140 -4.70 -7.50 16.94
CA ALA A 140 -4.80 -8.94 17.15
C ALA A 140 -4.25 -9.72 15.95
N ILE A 141 -4.66 -9.38 14.73
CA ILE A 141 -4.17 -9.98 13.49
C ILE A 141 -2.64 -9.81 13.35
N ALA A 142 -2.12 -8.62 13.65
CA ALA A 142 -0.68 -8.38 13.62
C ALA A 142 0.09 -9.24 14.64
N ILE A 143 -0.45 -9.43 15.85
CA ILE A 143 0.15 -10.31 16.87
C ILE A 143 0.13 -11.77 16.41
N PHE A 144 -0.99 -12.25 15.84
CA PHE A 144 -1.07 -13.61 15.31
C PHE A 144 -0.06 -13.83 14.18
N ALA A 145 0.03 -12.92 13.21
CA ALA A 145 1.01 -12.98 12.13
C ALA A 145 2.45 -12.96 12.67
N TYR A 146 2.74 -12.11 13.66
CA TYR A 146 4.06 -12.05 14.29
C TYR A 146 4.45 -13.37 14.94
N ARG A 147 3.55 -13.96 15.73
CA ARG A 147 3.78 -15.25 16.39
C ARG A 147 4.03 -16.37 15.40
N ALA A 148 3.25 -16.42 14.32
CA ALA A 148 3.42 -17.41 13.26
C ALA A 148 4.81 -17.36 12.61
N VAL A 149 5.35 -16.15 12.41
CA VAL A 149 6.71 -15.97 11.87
C VAL A 149 7.77 -16.31 12.92
N ALA A 150 7.55 -15.93 14.18
CA ALA A 150 8.47 -16.24 15.27
C ALA A 150 8.60 -17.75 15.49
N ASP A 151 7.47 -18.48 15.59
CA ASP A 151 7.44 -19.92 15.84
C ASP A 151 8.11 -20.72 14.71
N ASP A 152 7.91 -20.33 13.45
CA ASP A 152 8.59 -20.92 12.29
C ASP A 152 10.11 -20.77 12.40
N LEU A 153 10.60 -19.57 12.75
CA LEU A 153 12.04 -19.35 12.97
C LEU A 153 12.60 -20.12 14.18
N TYR A 154 11.82 -20.26 15.25
CA TYR A 154 12.20 -21.08 16.41
C TYR A 154 12.30 -22.56 16.04
N SER A 155 11.37 -23.08 15.23
CA SER A 155 11.37 -24.47 14.76
C SER A 155 12.55 -24.78 13.85
N GLN A 156 12.96 -23.83 12.99
CA GLN A 156 14.07 -24.00 12.06
C GLN A 156 15.46 -23.89 12.73
N ARG A 157 15.56 -23.32 13.94
CA ARG A 157 16.85 -23.08 14.64
C ARG A 157 17.18 -24.08 15.76
N GLY A 158 16.32 -25.06 16.05
CA GLY A 158 16.68 -26.23 16.87
C GLY A 158 17.06 -25.98 18.34
N ARG A 159 16.77 -24.82 18.93
CA ARG A 159 16.91 -24.59 20.39
C ARG A 159 15.70 -23.85 20.96
N PRO A 160 14.99 -24.41 21.97
CA PRO A 160 13.94 -23.69 22.66
C PRO A 160 14.58 -22.63 23.58
N LEU A 161 14.41 -21.35 23.27
CA LEU A 161 14.61 -20.29 24.27
C LEU A 161 13.32 -20.21 25.10
N HIS A 162 13.45 -20.39 26.42
CA HIS A 162 12.31 -20.30 27.33
C HIS A 162 11.54 -19.00 27.14
N LEU A 163 10.20 -19.11 27.10
CA LEU A 163 9.22 -18.04 26.89
C LEU A 163 9.42 -16.78 27.77
N GLY A 164 10.22 -16.88 28.85
CA GLY A 164 10.54 -15.79 29.76
C GLY A 164 11.62 -14.80 29.29
N GLN A 165 12.31 -15.03 28.16
CA GLN A 165 13.34 -14.10 27.65
C GLN A 165 12.96 -13.37 26.35
N ALA A 166 11.80 -13.67 25.76
CA ALA A 166 11.32 -13.00 24.54
C ALA A 166 10.83 -11.55 24.78
N ALA A 167 10.72 -11.11 26.04
CA ALA A 167 10.43 -9.70 26.37
C ALA A 167 11.62 -8.76 26.11
N GLY A 168 12.82 -9.30 25.80
CA GLY A 168 14.07 -8.53 25.70
C GLY A 168 14.77 -8.50 24.34
N MET A 169 14.22 -9.12 23.28
CA MET A 169 14.85 -9.10 21.94
C MET A 169 13.94 -8.40 20.92
N GLY A 170 14.37 -7.22 20.45
CA GLY A 170 13.98 -6.61 19.17
C GLY A 170 12.48 -6.55 18.88
N GLY A 171 11.78 -5.58 19.47
CA GLY A 171 10.35 -5.39 19.26
C GLY A 171 9.97 -5.20 17.78
N TYR A 172 8.90 -5.87 17.35
CA TYR A 172 8.21 -5.55 16.11
C TYR A 172 7.70 -4.10 16.17
N VAL A 173 8.29 -3.22 15.38
CA VAL A 173 7.81 -1.85 15.22
C VAL A 173 6.77 -1.85 14.12
N ALA A 174 5.50 -1.99 14.50
CA ALA A 174 4.40 -1.65 13.61
C ALA A 174 4.53 -0.16 13.24
N ASN A 175 4.50 0.16 11.95
CA ASN A 175 4.46 1.54 11.48
C ASN A 175 3.04 1.86 11.00
N PRO A 176 2.12 2.29 11.89
CA PRO A 176 0.80 2.76 11.50
C PRO A 176 0.94 4.15 10.86
N SER A 177 0.38 4.32 9.66
CA SER A 177 0.35 5.63 9.01
C SER A 177 -0.84 5.75 8.06
N ALA A 178 -1.16 6.97 7.64
CA ALA A 178 -2.22 7.22 6.66
C ALA A 178 -1.84 6.61 5.29
N PHE A 179 -2.84 6.14 4.54
CA PHE A 179 -2.65 5.51 3.22
C PHE A 179 -1.80 6.38 2.26
N GLU A 180 -2.01 7.70 2.26
CA GLU A 180 -1.26 8.66 1.45
C GLU A 180 0.26 8.61 1.71
N ARG A 181 0.68 8.29 2.93
CA ARG A 181 2.10 8.19 3.30
C ARG A 181 2.74 6.87 2.87
N PHE A 182 1.96 5.85 2.54
CA PHE A 182 2.44 4.57 2.02
C PHE A 182 2.42 4.47 0.50
N GLN A 183 2.02 5.54 -0.20
CA GLN A 183 2.04 5.50 -1.65
C GLN A 183 3.48 5.28 -2.12
N ARG A 184 3.70 4.16 -2.82
CA ARG A 184 4.99 3.61 -3.30
C ARG A 184 5.80 2.80 -2.29
N ASP A 185 5.47 2.81 -1.01
CA ASP A 185 6.14 1.98 -0.01
C ASP A 185 5.75 0.49 -0.14
N VAL A 186 6.70 -0.38 0.20
CA VAL A 186 6.48 -1.84 0.32
C VAL A 186 6.67 -2.21 1.76
N LYS A 187 5.72 -2.96 2.31
CA LYS A 187 5.85 -3.54 3.63
C LYS A 187 5.67 -5.03 3.54
N ASP A 188 6.70 -5.72 4.03
CA ASP A 188 6.62 -7.11 4.44
C ASP A 188 6.49 -7.13 5.97
N VAL A 189 5.86 -8.16 6.53
CA VAL A 189 6.08 -8.50 7.95
C VAL A 189 7.49 -9.07 8.05
N ARG A 190 8.45 -8.24 8.49
CA ARG A 190 9.83 -8.65 8.75
C ARG A 190 10.13 -8.46 10.23
N LEU A 191 10.79 -9.44 10.83
CA LEU A 191 11.37 -9.30 12.16
C LEU A 191 12.63 -8.44 12.06
N ALA A 192 12.76 -7.46 12.96
CA ALA A 192 14.02 -6.74 13.13
C ALA A 192 15.08 -7.74 13.59
N ARG A 193 16.29 -7.66 13.00
CA ARG A 193 17.44 -8.46 13.41
C ARG A 193 18.01 -7.97 14.73
#